data_AF-A0AAE3VVT7-F1
#
_entry.id   AF-A0AAE3VVT7-F1
#
_cell.length_a   1.000
_cell.length_b   1.000
_cell.length_c   1.000
_cell.angle_alpha   90.00
_cell.angle_beta   90.00
_cell.angle_gamma   90.00
#
_symmetry.space_group_name_H-M   'P 1'
#
loop_
_entity.id
_entity.type
_entity.pdbx_description
1 polymer ?
#
loop_
_entity_poly.entity_id
_entity_poly.type
_entity_poly.pdbx_seq_one_letter_code
_entity_poly.pdbx_strand_id
1 'polypeptide(L)'
;MTQLLVTRDGRGRGADRRAPVPSCLGDLHGQRLGVLELPHHMAPGHRSTRRYDLADPAQVRSAYQHILTHAAGTGELCDLVNRELLGRMWPHLHLPAAVREAWHERMPQLAA
;
A
#
# COMPACT_ATOMS: atom_id res chain seq x y z
N MET A 1 0.28 44.31 -21.11
CA MET A 1 0.75 42.99 -21.60
C MET A 1 0.93 42.08 -20.40
N THR A 2 -0.02 41.14 -20.28
CA THR A 2 0.06 39.80 -19.68
C THR A 2 0.76 39.60 -18.32
N GLN A 3 -0.11 39.41 -17.34
CA GLN A 3 0.01 38.74 -16.03
C GLN A 3 0.65 37.34 -16.12
N LEU A 4 1.39 36.91 -15.09
CA LEU A 4 1.11 35.60 -14.47
C LEU A 4 1.75 35.50 -13.07
N LEU A 5 0.88 35.48 -12.06
CA LEU A 5 1.17 34.94 -10.75
C LEU A 5 1.48 33.45 -10.90
N VAL A 6 2.69 33.02 -10.53
CA VAL A 6 2.89 31.62 -10.13
C VAL A 6 2.57 31.53 -8.64
N THR A 7 1.28 31.60 -8.33
CA THR A 7 0.81 31.12 -7.04
C THR A 7 1.10 29.63 -7.02
N ARG A 8 2.12 29.24 -6.24
CA ARG A 8 2.33 27.85 -5.82
C ARG A 8 1.13 27.45 -4.98
N ASP A 9 0.09 26.93 -5.63
CA ASP A 9 -0.91 26.11 -4.98
C ASP A 9 -0.83 24.69 -5.52
N GLY A 10 -0.76 23.74 -4.59
CA GLY A 10 -0.57 22.33 -4.87
C GLY A 10 -0.42 21.51 -3.60
N ARG A 11 -0.92 21.99 -2.45
CA ARG A 11 -1.20 21.13 -1.30
C ARG A 11 -2.68 20.78 -1.31
N GLY A 12 -3.08 19.94 -2.26
CA GLY A 12 -4.27 19.12 -2.13
C GLY A 12 -4.04 18.01 -1.11
N ARG A 13 -3.93 18.36 0.18
CA ARG A 13 -4.11 17.39 1.28
C ARG A 13 -5.57 17.49 1.72
N GLY A 14 -6.41 16.63 1.17
CA GLY A 14 -7.83 16.57 1.54
C GLY A 14 -8.73 16.33 0.34
N ALA A 15 -8.62 15.18 -0.29
CA ALA A 15 -9.75 14.56 -0.98
C ALA A 15 -9.90 13.17 -0.35
N ASP A 16 -11.13 12.80 -0.04
CA ASP A 16 -11.61 11.51 0.43
C ASP A 16 -11.03 10.35 -0.43
N ARG A 17 -9.76 10.01 -0.22
CA ARG A 17 -9.15 8.89 -0.93
C ARG A 17 -9.38 7.69 -0.05
N ARG A 18 -10.53 7.05 -0.26
CA ARG A 18 -10.76 5.68 0.22
C ARG A 18 -9.51 4.86 -0.10
N ALA A 19 -9.10 4.06 0.88
CA ALA A 19 -8.00 3.13 0.69
C ALA A 19 -8.25 2.29 -0.57
N PRO A 20 -7.24 2.06 -1.42
CA PRO A 20 -7.40 1.13 -2.52
C PRO A 20 -7.70 -0.26 -1.96
N VAL A 21 -8.84 -0.82 -2.33
CA VAL A 21 -9.27 -2.17 -1.93
C VAL A 21 -9.54 -2.98 -3.20
N PRO A 22 -8.91 -4.15 -3.38
CA PRO A 22 -9.21 -5.06 -4.50
C PRO A 22 -10.60 -5.66 -4.38
N SER A 23 -11.12 -6.20 -5.47
CA SER A 23 -12.43 -6.86 -5.49
C SER A 23 -12.39 -8.16 -4.70
N CYS A 24 -11.29 -8.91 -4.77
CA CYS A 24 -11.07 -10.12 -3.99
C CYS A 24 -9.58 -10.37 -3.70
N LEU A 25 -9.29 -11.31 -2.78
CA LEU A 25 -7.92 -11.76 -2.51
C LEU A 25 -7.26 -12.46 -3.72
N GLY A 26 -8.05 -12.95 -4.67
CA GLY A 26 -7.55 -13.61 -5.88
C GLY A 26 -6.80 -12.66 -6.81
N ASP A 27 -7.08 -11.37 -6.74
CA ASP A 27 -6.45 -10.32 -7.55
C ASP A 27 -5.04 -9.95 -7.05
N LEU A 28 -4.63 -10.47 -5.88
CA LEU A 28 -3.34 -10.17 -5.26
C LEU A 28 -2.25 -11.10 -5.82
N HIS A 29 -1.47 -10.56 -6.75
CA HIS A 29 -0.48 -11.28 -7.56
C HIS A 29 0.97 -10.99 -7.16
N GLY A 30 1.19 -10.20 -6.10
CA GLY A 30 2.52 -9.88 -5.63
C GLY A 30 3.37 -11.12 -5.35
N GLN A 31 4.68 -10.95 -5.49
CA GLN A 31 5.66 -11.99 -5.19
C GLN A 31 5.60 -12.42 -3.72
N ARG A 32 5.84 -13.72 -3.49
CA ARG A 32 5.86 -14.32 -2.14
C ARG A 32 7.27 -14.44 -1.54
N LEU A 33 8.29 -14.44 -2.38
CA LEU A 33 9.68 -14.72 -2.00
C LEU A 33 10.62 -13.72 -2.68
N GLY A 34 11.83 -13.60 -2.15
CA GLY A 34 12.86 -12.69 -2.67
C GLY A 34 12.69 -11.28 -2.13
N VAL A 35 13.20 -10.30 -2.87
CA VAL A 35 13.22 -8.90 -2.44
C VAL A 35 12.09 -8.13 -3.11
N LEU A 36 11.19 -7.58 -2.31
CA LEU A 36 10.16 -6.65 -2.76
C LEU A 36 10.74 -5.24 -2.81
N GLU A 37 10.56 -4.56 -3.93
CA GLU A 37 11.00 -3.18 -4.08
C GLU A 37 9.80 -2.24 -4.24
N LEU A 38 9.69 -1.27 -3.35
CA LEU A 38 8.62 -0.29 -3.43
C LEU A 38 8.90 0.77 -4.51
N PRO A 39 7.84 1.26 -5.19
CA PRO A 39 7.93 2.43 -6.04
C PRO A 39 8.43 3.68 -5.30
N HIS A 40 9.07 4.59 -6.03
CA HIS A 40 9.65 5.80 -5.46
C HIS A 40 8.63 6.71 -4.77
N HIS A 41 7.41 6.84 -5.28
CA HIS A 41 6.38 7.71 -4.68
C HIS A 41 5.91 7.21 -3.31
N MET A 42 5.99 5.90 -3.05
CA MET A 42 5.62 5.36 -1.74
C MET A 42 6.69 5.70 -0.71
N ALA A 43 7.94 5.39 -1.00
CA ALA A 43 9.04 5.52 -0.03
C ALA A 43 10.17 6.40 -0.61
N PRO A 44 10.00 7.74 -0.62
CA PRO A 44 11.00 8.64 -1.22
C PRO A 44 12.36 8.46 -0.54
N GLY A 45 13.45 8.46 -1.31
CA GLY A 45 14.80 8.17 -0.81
C GLY A 45 15.63 7.28 -1.73
N HIS A 46 16.73 6.73 -1.21
CA HIS A 46 17.63 5.87 -1.99
C HIS A 46 16.96 4.51 -2.31
N ARG A 47 17.30 3.90 -3.45
CA ARG A 47 16.71 2.61 -3.88
C ARG A 47 16.89 1.52 -2.83
N SER A 48 18.02 1.52 -2.12
CA SER A 48 18.31 0.55 -1.05
C SER A 48 17.38 0.65 0.15
N THR A 49 16.78 1.81 0.42
CA THR A 49 15.84 1.99 1.54
C THR A 49 14.41 1.59 1.19
N ARG A 50 14.18 1.13 -0.04
CA ARG A 50 12.87 0.66 -0.54
C ARG A 50 12.83 -0.84 -0.84
N ARG A 51 13.90 -1.56 -0.49
CA ARG A 51 14.01 -3.01 -0.68
C ARG A 51 13.68 -3.72 0.63
N TYR A 52 12.77 -4.68 0.57
CA TYR A 52 12.30 -5.47 1.69
C TYR A 52 12.49 -6.94 1.40
N ASP A 53 13.18 -7.66 2.27
CA ASP A 53 13.31 -9.12 2.16
C ASP A 53 12.00 -9.80 2.60
N LEU A 54 11.39 -10.56 1.70
CA LEU A 54 10.15 -11.30 1.97
C LEU A 54 10.37 -12.55 2.83
N ALA A 55 11.63 -12.93 3.09
CA ALA A 55 11.97 -13.94 4.08
C ALA A 55 11.93 -13.40 5.52
N ASP A 56 11.94 -12.07 5.72
CA ASP A 56 11.89 -11.43 7.04
C ASP A 56 10.47 -10.91 7.35
N PRO A 57 9.74 -11.51 8.30
CA PRO A 57 8.38 -11.12 8.64
C PRO A 57 8.25 -9.66 9.12
N ALA A 58 9.29 -9.08 9.72
CA ALA A 58 9.27 -7.69 10.14
C ALA A 58 9.31 -6.76 8.91
N GLN A 59 10.13 -7.09 7.91
CA GLN A 59 10.20 -6.34 6.66
C GLN A 59 8.93 -6.50 5.83
N VAL A 60 8.34 -7.70 5.76
CA VAL A 60 7.03 -7.90 5.10
C VAL A 60 5.96 -7.03 5.76
N ARG A 61 5.91 -7.01 7.10
CA ARG A 61 4.98 -6.16 7.86
C ARG A 61 5.12 -4.70 7.47
N SER A 62 6.33 -4.16 7.56
CA SER A 62 6.60 -2.76 7.24
C SER A 62 6.25 -2.43 5.79
N ALA A 63 6.64 -3.29 4.83
CA ALA A 63 6.30 -3.11 3.43
C ALA A 63 4.79 -3.06 3.20
N TYR A 64 4.04 -3.99 3.80
CA TYR A 64 2.60 -4.10 3.58
C TYR A 64 1.82 -2.96 4.24
N GLN A 65 2.21 -2.54 5.45
CA GLN A 65 1.65 -1.32 6.06
C GLN A 65 1.85 -0.11 5.16
N HIS A 66 3.03 -0.02 4.54
CA HIS A 66 3.36 1.07 3.63
C HIS A 66 2.51 1.02 2.36
N ILE A 67 2.47 -0.13 1.67
CA ILE A 67 1.71 -0.31 0.43
C ILE A 67 0.22 -0.04 0.64
N LEU A 68 -0.38 -0.66 1.66
CA LEU A 68 -1.83 -0.54 1.91
C LEU A 68 -2.26 0.89 2.23
N THR A 69 -1.33 1.72 2.72
CA THR A 69 -1.58 3.13 3.07
C THR A 69 -1.25 4.08 1.92
N HIS A 70 -0.26 3.78 1.09
CA HIS A 70 0.31 4.73 0.11
C HIS A 70 0.18 4.32 -1.35
N ALA A 71 -0.40 3.15 -1.66
CA ALA A 71 -0.60 2.74 -3.04
C ALA A 71 -1.40 3.78 -3.83
N ALA A 72 -0.94 4.07 -5.05
CA ALA A 72 -1.59 5.00 -5.95
C ALA A 72 -2.92 4.43 -6.47
N GLY A 73 -3.16 3.13 -6.36
CA GLY A 73 -4.44 2.53 -6.71
C GLY A 73 -4.45 1.03 -6.51
N THR A 74 -5.61 0.43 -6.81
CA THR A 74 -5.83 -1.00 -6.64
C THR A 74 -4.92 -1.85 -7.51
N GLY A 75 -4.63 -1.46 -8.76
CA GLY A 75 -3.73 -2.22 -9.65
C GLY A 75 -2.32 -2.36 -9.08
N GLU A 76 -1.70 -1.23 -8.73
CA GLU A 76 -0.37 -1.22 -8.09
C GLU A 76 -0.35 -2.02 -6.78
N LEU A 77 -1.42 -1.96 -5.99
CA LEU A 77 -1.56 -2.76 -4.78
C LEU A 77 -1.58 -4.27 -5.10
N CYS A 78 -2.35 -4.66 -6.11
CA CYS A 78 -2.48 -6.05 -6.56
C CYS A 78 -1.14 -6.61 -7.06
N ASP A 79 -0.32 -5.78 -7.72
CA ASP A 79 0.99 -6.16 -8.23
C ASP A 79 2.04 -6.33 -7.11
N LEU A 80 1.89 -5.65 -5.97
CA LEU A 80 2.87 -5.62 -4.88
C LEU A 80 2.52 -6.54 -3.71
N VAL A 81 1.23 -6.81 -3.49
CA VAL A 81 0.75 -7.60 -2.34
C VAL A 81 0.45 -9.03 -2.76
N ASN A 82 0.95 -9.99 -2.00
CA ASN A 82 0.65 -11.41 -2.19
C ASN A 82 -0.48 -11.84 -1.25
N ARG A 83 -1.48 -12.57 -1.76
CA ARG A 83 -2.62 -13.04 -0.96
C ARG A 83 -2.23 -13.86 0.29
N GLU A 84 -1.24 -14.75 0.18
CA GLU A 84 -0.89 -15.68 1.25
C GLU A 84 -0.06 -14.98 2.33
N LEU A 85 0.88 -14.13 1.92
CA LEU A 85 1.61 -13.27 2.86
C LEU A 85 0.67 -12.29 3.54
N LEU A 86 -0.29 -11.71 2.80
CA LEU A 86 -1.25 -10.78 3.38
C LEU A 86 -2.07 -11.47 4.45
N GLY A 87 -2.66 -12.64 4.17
CA GLY A 87 -3.44 -13.37 5.16
C GLY A 87 -2.63 -13.70 6.43
N ARG A 88 -1.38 -14.13 6.28
CA ARG A 88 -0.47 -14.39 7.41
C ARG A 88 -0.13 -13.14 8.20
N MET A 89 0.11 -12.03 7.51
CA MET A 89 0.60 -10.81 8.13
C MET A 89 -0.50 -9.89 8.65
N TRP A 90 -1.71 -10.00 8.11
CA TRP A 90 -2.86 -9.17 8.44
C TRP A 90 -3.05 -8.93 9.94
N PRO A 91 -3.10 -9.95 10.83
CA PRO A 91 -3.27 -9.73 12.27
C PRO A 91 -2.14 -8.92 12.93
N HIS A 92 -0.98 -8.83 12.28
CA HIS A 92 0.20 -8.11 12.76
C HIS A 92 0.39 -6.72 12.13
N LEU A 93 -0.45 -6.32 11.17
CA LEU A 93 -0.36 -5.00 10.55
C LEU A 93 -1.01 -3.94 11.45
N HIS A 94 -0.27 -2.89 11.76
CA HIS A 94 -0.85 -1.68 12.35
C HIS A 94 -1.27 -0.74 11.22
N LEU A 95 -2.56 -0.73 10.90
CA LEU A 95 -3.15 0.06 9.81
C LEU A 95 -4.06 1.16 10.39
N PRO A 96 -4.23 2.28 9.67
CA PRO A 96 -5.31 3.21 9.98
C PRO A 96 -6.67 2.50 9.99
N ALA A 97 -7.54 2.84 10.93
CA ALA A 97 -8.84 2.18 11.10
C ALA A 97 -9.65 2.13 9.80
N ALA A 98 -9.73 3.25 9.08
CA ALA A 98 -10.45 3.33 7.81
C ALA A 98 -9.91 2.37 6.72
N VAL A 99 -8.60 2.10 6.70
CA VAL A 99 -8.01 1.10 5.78
C VAL A 99 -8.42 -0.30 6.22
N ARG A 100 -8.33 -0.59 7.52
CA ARG A 100 -8.71 -1.89 8.09
C ARG A 100 -10.17 -2.22 7.79
N GLU A 101 -11.06 -1.28 8.06
CA GLU A 101 -12.50 -1.40 7.88
C GLU A 101 -12.85 -1.61 6.40
N ALA A 102 -12.33 -0.76 5.50
CA ALA A 102 -12.59 -0.90 4.06
C ALA A 102 -12.16 -2.27 3.51
N TRP A 103 -11.06 -2.82 4.04
CA TRP A 103 -10.61 -4.16 3.68
C TRP A 103 -11.49 -5.26 4.27
N HIS A 104 -11.91 -5.17 5.53
CA HIS A 104 -12.83 -6.14 6.13
C HIS A 104 -14.21 -6.14 5.50
N GLU A 105 -14.75 -4.96 5.13
CA GLU A 105 -16.04 -4.84 4.43
C GLU A 105 -16.03 -5.62 3.10
N ARG A 106 -14.89 -5.63 2.40
CA ARG A 106 -14.76 -6.31 1.10
C ARG A 106 -14.28 -7.76 1.22
N MET A 107 -13.47 -8.04 2.24
CA MET A 107 -12.77 -9.31 2.45
C MET A 107 -12.91 -9.74 3.92
N PRO A 108 -14.11 -10.17 4.33
CA PRO A 108 -14.39 -10.55 5.73
C PRO A 108 -13.52 -11.72 6.21
N GLN A 109 -13.02 -12.57 5.30
CA GLN A 109 -12.11 -13.67 5.62
C GLN A 109 -10.76 -13.24 6.21
N LEU A 110 -10.39 -11.95 6.11
CA LEU A 110 -9.20 -11.42 6.79
C LEU A 110 -9.47 -11.14 8.28
N ALA A 111 -10.73 -11.03 8.70
CA ALA A 111 -11.10 -10.81 10.10
C ALA A 111 -11.31 -12.12 10.89
N ALA A 112 -11.22 -13.27 10.21
CA ALA A 112 -11.51 -14.60 10.77
C ALA A 112 -10.34 -15.19 11.58
#